data_AF-A0A6H2BVN5-F1
#
_entry.id   AF-A0A6H2BVN5-F1
#
_cell.length_a   1.000
_cell.length_b   1.000
_cell.length_c   1.000
_cell.angle_alpha   90.00
_cell.angle_beta   90.00
_cell.angle_gamma   90.00
#
_symmetry.space_group_name_H-M   'P 1'
#
loop_
_entity.id
_entity.type
_entity.pdbx_description
1 polymer ?
#
loop_
_entity_poly.entity_id
_entity_poly.type
_entity_poly.pdbx_seq_one_letter_code
_entity_poly.pdbx_strand_id
1 'polypeptide(L)' 'MEVLQLTTIVDSSGHLHLDIPTQLDPGEVSIVLVINPVVPSKDQNLKYDFSDLVGRLNWQGDAVVMQRTLRDEW' A
#
# COMPACT_ATOMS: atom_id res chain seq x y z
N MET A 1 -2.57 -16.84 -19.51
CA MET A 1 -2.88 -16.38 -18.14
C MET A 1 -3.78 -15.18 -18.32
N GLU A 2 -5.07 -15.34 -18.05
CA GLU A 2 -6.05 -14.27 -18.21
C GLU A 2 -6.37 -13.74 -16.80
N VAL A 3 -6.16 -12.46 -16.57
CA VAL A 3 -6.39 -11.82 -15.28
C VAL A 3 -7.69 -11.06 -15.38
N LEU A 4 -8.74 -11.59 -14.74
CA LEU A 4 -10.04 -10.94 -14.67
C LEU A 4 -10.07 -10.04 -13.43
N GLN A 5 -10.18 -8.73 -13.64
CA GLN A 5 -10.35 -7.76 -12.56
C GLN A 5 -11.84 -7.46 -12.38
N LEU A 6 -12.39 -7.88 -11.24
CA LEU A 6 -13.77 -7.57 -10.85
C LEU A 6 -13.77 -6.62 -9.65
N THR A 7 -14.55 -5.55 -9.75
CA THR A 7 -14.82 -4.62 -8.65
C THR A 7 -16.28 -4.80 -8.24
N THR A 8 -16.52 -5.21 -7.00
CA THR A 8 -17.86 -5.40 -6.44
C THR A 8 -17.95 -4.78 -5.05
N ILE A 9 -19.17 -4.61 -4.54
CA ILE A 9 -19.47 -3.99 -3.26
C ILE A 9 -20.01 -5.09 -2.34
N VAL A 10 -19.52 -5.16 -1.11
CA VAL A 10 -20.12 -6.02 -0.08
C VAL A 10 -21.46 -5.43 0.30
N ASP A 11 -22.52 -6.21 0.17
CA ASP A 11 -23.87 -5.74 0.45
C ASP A 11 -24.15 -5.57 1.96
N SER A 12 -25.33 -5.04 2.30
CA SER A 12 -25.75 -4.81 3.69
C SER A 12 -25.95 -6.09 4.51
N SER A 13 -25.94 -7.26 3.87
CA SER A 13 -26.00 -8.56 4.53
C SER A 13 -24.60 -9.15 4.81
N GLY A 14 -23.54 -8.47 4.37
CA GLY A 14 -22.15 -8.88 4.58
C GLY A 14 -21.64 -9.89 3.55
N HIS A 15 -22.36 -10.10 2.45
CA HIS A 15 -21.98 -11.08 1.43
C HIS A 15 -21.34 -10.39 0.22
N LEU A 16 -20.38 -11.10 -0.38
CA LEU A 16 -19.70 -10.72 -1.63
C LEU A 16 -20.32 -11.51 -2.78
N HIS A 17 -21.09 -10.85 -3.63
CA HIS A 17 -21.63 -11.47 -4.84
C HIS A 17 -20.61 -11.34 -6.00
N LEU A 18 -20.13 -12.48 -6.48
CA LEU A 18 -19.19 -12.62 -7.59
C LEU A 18 -19.92 -13.22 -8.79
N ASP A 19 -20.34 -12.39 -9.74
CA ASP A 19 -20.81 -12.83 -11.05
C ASP A 19 -19.63 -12.87 -12.01
N ILE A 20 -19.11 -14.08 -12.28
CA ILE A 20 -17.97 -14.30 -13.18
C ILE A 20 -18.52 -14.79 -14.53
N PRO A 21 -18.56 -13.94 -15.58
CA PRO A 21 -18.94 -14.40 -16.90
C PRO A 21 -17.89 -15.40 -17.40
N THR A 22 -18.36 -16.57 -17.81
CA THR A 22 -17.49 -17.67 -18.25
C THR A 22 -18.00 -18.27 -19.55
N GLN A 23 -17.07 -18.69 -20.42
CA GLN A 23 -17.37 -19.46 -21.62
C GLN A 23 -17.17 -20.96 -21.40
N LEU A 24 -16.93 -21.39 -20.15
CA LEU A 24 -16.80 -22.79 -19.81
C LEU A 24 -18.13 -23.51 -20.02
N ASP A 25 -18.06 -24.68 -20.66
CA ASP A 25 -19.20 -25.58 -20.75
C ASP A 25 -19.67 -26.02 -19.35
N PRO A 26 -20.94 -26.44 -19.19
CA PRO A 26 -21.45 -26.92 -17.91
C PRO A 26 -20.60 -28.08 -17.36
N GLY A 27 -19.97 -27.88 -16.20
CA GLY A 27 -19.06 -28.86 -15.61
C GLY A 27 -18.52 -28.41 -14.25
N GLU A 28 -17.72 -29.27 -13.64
CA GLU A 28 -17.09 -28.99 -12.34
C GLU A 28 -15.92 -28.02 -12.52
N VAL A 29 -15.89 -26.96 -11.70
CA VAL A 29 -14.86 -25.92 -11.76
C VAL A 29 -14.29 -25.70 -10.36
N SER A 30 -12.96 -25.70 -10.25
CA SER A 30 -12.25 -25.35 -9.02
C SER A 30 -11.87 -23.87 -9.05
N ILE A 31 -12.27 -23.13 -8.01
CA ILE A 31 -11.98 -21.70 -7.86
C ILE A 31 -11.18 -21.50 -6.57
N VAL A 32 -10.07 -20.77 -6.66
CA VAL A 32 -9.30 -20.32 -5.50
C VAL A 32 -9.45 -18.81 -5.39
N LEU A 33 -10.06 -18.35 -4.31
CA LEU A 33 -10.29 -16.94 -4.03
C LEU A 33 -9.37 -16.47 -2.90
N VAL A 34 -8.53 -15.48 -3.17
CA VAL A 34 -7.67 -14.84 -2.16
C VAL A 34 -8.20 -13.44 -1.92
N ILE A 35 -8.82 -13.22 -0.77
CA ILE A 35 -9.36 -11.92 -0.38
C ILE A 35 -8.35 -11.24 0.54
N ASN A 36 -7.72 -10.17 0.04
CA ASN A 36 -6.91 -9.28 0.86
C ASN A 36 -7.72 -8.01 1.15
N PRO A 37 -8.05 -7.73 2.42
CA PRO A 37 -8.76 -6.50 2.76
C PRO A 37 -7.88 -5.30 2.44
N VAL A 38 -8.30 -4.48 1.49
CA VAL A 38 -7.72 -3.15 1.30
C VAL A 38 -8.35 -2.26 2.37
N VAL A 39 -7.71 -2.21 3.53
CA VAL A 39 -7.97 -1.12 4.47
C VAL A 39 -7.60 0.15 3.69
N PRO A 40 -8.51 1.14 3.54
CA PRO A 40 -8.08 2.41 3.01
C PRO A 40 -6.95 2.86 3.92
N SER A 41 -5.74 2.87 3.40
CA SER A 41 -4.69 3.67 3.98
C SER A 41 -5.32 5.05 4.00
N LYS A 42 -5.68 5.54 5.20
CA LYS A 42 -5.80 6.98 5.38
C LYS A 42 -4.63 7.51 4.60
N ASP A 43 -4.88 8.34 3.60
CA ASP A 43 -3.88 9.20 3.00
C ASP A 43 -3.32 10.00 4.17
N GLN A 44 -2.36 9.37 4.83
CA GLN A 44 -1.46 9.95 5.78
C GLN A 44 -0.44 10.59 4.88
N ASN A 45 -0.89 11.65 4.20
CA ASN A 45 -0.14 12.86 4.03
C ASN A 45 0.18 13.40 5.44
N LEU A 46 0.85 12.58 6.25
CA LEU A 46 1.57 12.98 7.42
C LEU A 46 2.72 13.78 6.84
N LYS A 47 2.44 15.05 6.54
CA LYS A 47 3.50 16.04 6.53
C LYS A 47 4.14 15.93 7.89
N TYR A 48 5.33 15.33 7.93
CA TYR A 48 6.14 15.31 9.13
C TYR A 48 6.37 16.77 9.52
N ASP A 49 5.74 17.17 10.62
CA ASP A 49 5.94 18.48 11.20
C ASP A 49 7.07 18.35 12.22
N PHE A 50 8.25 18.84 11.85
CA PHE A 50 9.42 18.88 12.71
C PHE A 50 9.57 20.25 13.40
N SER A 51 8.53 21.09 13.40
CA SER A 51 8.57 22.43 14.02
C SER A 51 8.87 22.37 15.52
N ASP A 52 8.52 21.27 16.17
CA ASP A 52 8.81 21.02 17.59
C ASP A 52 10.29 20.76 17.88
N LEU A 53 11.07 20.30 16.89
CA LEU A 53 12.51 20.05 16.99
C LEU A 53 13.38 21.26 16.62
N VAL A 54 12.80 22.29 15.99
CA VAL A 54 13.53 23.51 15.56
C VAL A 54 14.16 24.18 16.78
N GLY A 55 15.49 24.35 16.73
CA GLY A 55 16.25 25.00 17.80
C GLY A 55 16.44 24.18 19.07
N ARG A 56 15.89 22.96 19.15
CA ARG A 56 16.08 22.04 20.29
C ARG A 56 17.25 21.09 20.10
N LEU A 57 17.60 20.80 18.85
CA LEU A 57 18.69 19.90 18.52
C LEU A 57 19.95 20.71 18.24
N ASN A 58 21.05 20.33 18.90
CA ASN A 58 22.36 20.86 18.60
C ASN A 58 23.19 19.77 17.92
N TRP A 59 23.78 20.10 16.77
CA TRP A 59 24.61 19.16 16.03
C TRP A 59 25.91 18.90 16.81
N GLN A 60 26.28 17.63 16.96
CA GLN A 60 27.55 17.23 17.55
C GLN A 60 28.45 16.60 16.48
N GLY A 61 29.57 17.25 16.20
CA GLY A 61 30.54 16.83 15.19
C GLY A 61 30.72 17.83 14.06
N ASP A 62 31.54 17.47 13.07
CA ASP A 62 31.80 18.32 11.89
C ASP A 62 30.81 17.97 10.77
N ALA A 63 29.85 18.87 10.53
CA ALA A 63 28.82 18.71 9.51
C ALA A 63 29.42 18.61 8.09
N VAL A 64 30.52 19.31 7.81
CA VAL A 64 31.16 19.34 6.49
C VAL A 64 31.87 18.03 6.21
N VAL A 65 32.53 17.46 7.23
CA VAL A 65 33.16 16.14 7.10
C VAL A 65 32.12 15.07 6.81
N MET A 66 31.01 15.04 7.57
CA MET A 66 29.92 14.07 7.35
C MET A 66 29.29 14.21 5.97
N GLN A 67 29.06 15.45 5.51
CA GLN A 67 28.51 15.70 4.18
C GLN A 67 29.45 15.22 3.06
N ARG A 68 30.77 15.36 3.23
CA ARG A 68 31.76 14.86 2.26
C ARG A 68 31.77 13.34 2.21
N THR A 69 31.77 12.68 3.37
CA THR A 69 31.69 11.20 3.46
C THR A 69 30.50 10.67 2.67
N LEU A 70 29.30 11.21 2.90
CA LEU A 70 28.08 10.76 2.20
C LEU A 70 28.11 11.01 0.69
N ARG A 71 28.73 12.11 0.24
CA ARG A 71 28.87 12.41 -1.19
C ARG A 71 29.83 11.44 -1.86
N ASP A 72 30.94 11.13 -1.20
CA ASP A 72 31.99 10.29 -1.77
C ASP A 72 31.60 8.78 -1.74
N GLU A 73 30.44 8.44 -1.14
CA GLU A 73 29.81 7.11 -1.16
C GLU A 73 28.92 6.84 -2.39
N TRP A 74 28.58 7.86 -3.20
CA TRP A 74 27.70 7.77 -4.38
C TRP A 74 28.43 8.19 -5.66
#